data_AF-A0A164MAM9-F1
#
_entry.id   AF-A0A164MAM9-F1
#
_cell.length_a   1.000
_cell.length_b   1.000
_cell.length_c   1.000
_cell.angle_alpha   90.00
_cell.angle_beta   90.00
_cell.angle_gamma   90.00
#
_symmetry.space_group_name_H-M   'P 1'
#
loop_
_entity.id
_entity.type
_entity.pdbx_description
1 polymer ?
#
loop_
_entity_poly.entity_id
_entity_poly.type
_entity_poly.pdbx_seq_one_letter_code
_entity_poly.pdbx_strand_id
1 'polypeptide(L)'
;MPRSRSATGCPRRSHVLPIEVDVQNATTAILRAHPDLVRAGGKRSGGDPFVIALAMARNGVVVSEETRSGNLSKPRIPDVCDSLGVPVLNLMGFIESQRWTF
;
A
#
# COMPACT_ATOMS: atom_id res chain seq x y z
N MET A 1 -4.63 -15.16 50.01
CA MET A 1 -3.63 -15.28 48.93
C MET A 1 -4.34 -15.13 47.58
N PRO A 2 -4.27 -13.97 46.89
CA PRO A 2 -4.88 -13.85 45.57
C PRO A 2 -3.93 -14.44 44.52
N ARG A 3 -4.46 -15.30 43.65
CA ARG A 3 -3.72 -15.87 42.52
C ARG A 3 -3.57 -14.81 41.44
N SER A 4 -2.33 -14.42 41.14
CA SER A 4 -1.95 -13.65 39.96
C SER A 4 -2.39 -14.39 38.70
N ARG A 5 -3.26 -13.78 37.89
CA ARG A 5 -3.50 -14.19 36.50
C ARG A 5 -2.60 -13.35 35.61
N SER A 6 -1.41 -13.86 35.32
CA SER A 6 -0.57 -13.39 34.22
C SER A 6 -1.23 -13.76 32.90
N ALA A 7 -2.05 -12.88 32.35
CA ALA A 7 -2.58 -12.99 30.99
C ALA A 7 -1.54 -12.46 30.00
N THR A 8 -0.49 -13.24 29.73
CA THR A 8 0.44 -12.93 28.63
C THR A 8 -0.18 -13.43 27.33
N GLY A 9 -1.18 -12.70 26.84
CA GLY A 9 -1.63 -12.86 25.45
C GLY A 9 -0.56 -12.32 24.52
N CYS A 10 -0.12 -13.11 23.54
CA CYS A 10 0.72 -12.62 22.45
C CYS A 10 0.00 -11.44 21.78
N PRO A 11 0.60 -10.23 21.71
CA PRO A 11 -0.06 -9.10 21.07
C PRO A 11 -0.31 -9.45 19.61
N ARG A 12 -1.59 -9.42 19.19
CA ARG A 12 -1.94 -9.58 17.78
C ARG A 12 -1.22 -8.47 17.00
N ARG A 13 -0.52 -8.84 15.93
CA ARG A 13 0.12 -7.86 15.04
C ARG A 13 -0.94 -6.90 14.52
N SER A 14 -0.74 -5.60 14.73
CA SER A 14 -1.58 -4.57 14.12
C SER A 14 -1.28 -4.52 12.63
N HIS A 15 -2.32 -4.60 11.81
CA HIS A 15 -2.23 -4.39 10.36
C HIS A 15 -2.50 -2.94 9.96
N VAL A 16 -2.89 -2.09 10.92
CA VAL A 16 -2.98 -0.64 10.74
C VAL A 16 -1.66 -0.05 11.23
N LEU A 17 -0.92 0.55 10.30
CA LEU A 17 0.36 1.17 10.59
C LEU A 17 0.17 2.64 10.94
N PRO A 18 0.96 3.17 11.90
CA PRO A 18 1.02 4.61 12.11
C PRO A 18 1.56 5.29 10.84
N ILE A 19 1.19 6.55 10.65
CA ILE A 19 1.67 7.36 9.54
C ILE A 19 3.09 7.86 9.83
N GLU A 20 4.10 7.06 9.45
CA GLU A 20 5.51 7.38 9.68
C GLU A 20 6.03 8.48 8.73
N VAL A 21 7.07 9.21 9.14
CA VAL A 21 7.57 10.40 8.44
C VAL A 21 8.10 10.10 7.03
N ASP A 22 8.74 8.95 6.85
CA ASP A 22 9.23 8.47 5.55
C ASP A 22 8.06 8.19 4.58
N VAL A 23 7.00 7.56 5.07
CA VAL A 23 5.76 7.33 4.32
C VAL A 23 5.08 8.66 3.96
N GLN A 24 5.04 9.64 4.87
CA GLN A 24 4.49 10.97 4.58
C GLN A 24 5.30 11.72 3.50
N ASN A 25 6.62 11.67 3.58
CA ASN A 25 7.51 12.29 2.60
C ASN A 25 7.35 11.65 1.23
N ALA A 26 7.31 10.31 1.16
CA ALA A 26 7.07 9.58 -0.07
C ALA A 26 5.68 9.89 -0.65
N THR A 27 4.64 9.94 0.19
CA THR A 27 3.28 10.32 -0.22
C THR A 27 3.25 11.72 -0.84
N THR A 28 3.95 12.67 -0.22
CA THR A 28 4.07 14.05 -0.74
C THR A 28 4.76 14.08 -2.10
N ALA A 29 5.82 13.30 -2.29
CA ALA A 29 6.51 13.18 -3.57
C ALA A 29 5.61 12.57 -4.65
N ILE A 30 4.86 11.50 -4.32
CA ILE A 30 3.91 10.85 -5.23
C ILE A 30 2.82 11.82 -5.66
N LEU A 31 2.21 12.56 -4.73
CA LEU A 31 1.15 13.53 -5.05
C LEU A 31 1.65 14.70 -5.90
N ARG A 32 2.91 15.10 -5.75
CA ARG A 32 3.53 16.11 -6.62
C ARG A 32 3.76 15.60 -8.04
N ALA A 33 4.18 14.34 -8.19
CA ALA A 33 4.44 13.72 -9.49
C ALA A 33 3.17 13.26 -10.21
N HIS A 34 2.17 12.79 -9.46
CA HIS A 34 0.92 12.20 -9.94
C HIS A 34 -0.30 12.82 -9.25
N PRO A 35 -0.54 14.15 -9.40
CA PRO A 35 -1.66 14.83 -8.74
C PRO A 35 -3.03 14.25 -9.15
N ASP A 36 -3.11 13.68 -10.36
CA ASP A 36 -4.31 13.08 -10.92
C ASP A 36 -4.72 11.76 -10.26
N LEU A 37 -3.85 11.17 -9.43
CA LEU A 37 -4.16 10.00 -8.62
C LEU A 37 -5.29 10.29 -7.61
N VAL A 38 -5.35 11.52 -7.08
CA VAL A 38 -6.35 11.95 -6.08
C VAL A 38 -7.24 13.10 -6.58
N ARG A 39 -7.03 13.58 -7.82
CA ARG A 39 -7.73 14.77 -8.31
C ARG A 39 -9.25 14.69 -8.15
N ALA A 40 -9.80 15.73 -7.52
CA ALA A 40 -11.20 15.89 -7.18
C ALA A 40 -12.11 15.86 -8.42
N GLY A 41 -13.25 15.16 -8.29
CA GLY A 41 -14.26 15.02 -9.36
C GLY A 41 -14.82 13.59 -9.54
N GLY A 42 -14.28 12.59 -8.82
CA GLY A 42 -14.79 11.22 -8.80
C GLY A 42 -14.60 10.52 -7.45
N LYS A 43 -15.13 9.29 -7.30
CA LYS A 43 -15.03 8.42 -6.11
C LYS A 43 -13.60 7.92 -5.79
N ARG A 44 -12.54 8.68 -6.10
CA ARG A 44 -11.17 8.26 -5.82
C ARG A 44 -10.85 8.47 -4.34
N SER A 45 -10.33 7.43 -3.71
CA SER A 45 -9.95 7.48 -2.30
C SER A 45 -8.59 8.20 -2.16
N GLY A 46 -8.40 8.96 -1.09
CA GLY A 46 -7.09 9.55 -0.78
C GLY A 46 -6.07 8.53 -0.24
N GLY A 47 -6.42 7.24 -0.18
CA GLY A 47 -5.60 6.18 0.41
C GLY A 47 -4.51 5.64 -0.52
N ASP A 48 -4.76 5.63 -1.83
CA ASP A 48 -3.88 5.02 -2.83
C ASP A 48 -2.42 5.52 -2.76
N PRO A 49 -2.15 6.85 -2.62
CA PRO A 49 -0.79 7.35 -2.44
C PRO A 49 -0.06 6.77 -1.23
N PHE A 50 -0.77 6.52 -0.12
CA PHE A 50 -0.17 5.97 1.10
C PHE A 50 0.24 4.51 0.95
N VAL A 51 -0.53 3.72 0.21
CA VAL A 51 -0.19 2.31 -0.07
C VAL A 51 1.09 2.23 -0.90
N ILE A 52 1.19 3.07 -1.95
CA ILE A 52 2.38 3.15 -2.80
C ILE A 52 3.58 3.66 -1.99
N ALA A 53 3.39 4.72 -1.20
CA ALA A 53 4.44 5.30 -0.36
C ALA A 53 4.99 4.29 0.66
N LEU A 54 4.11 3.49 1.29
CA LEU A 54 4.51 2.45 2.22
C LEU A 54 5.36 1.38 1.52
N ALA A 55 4.96 0.94 0.32
CA ALA A 55 5.75 -0.02 -0.46
C ALA A 55 7.13 0.55 -0.82
N MET A 56 7.21 1.84 -1.20
CA MET A 56 8.50 2.51 -1.42
C MET A 56 9.36 2.53 -0.15
N ALA A 57 8.79 2.92 1.00
CA ALA A 57 9.50 3.06 2.28
C ALA A 57 9.94 1.73 2.90
N ARG A 58 9.35 0.61 2.47
CA ARG A 58 9.61 -0.74 3.03
C ARG A 58 10.14 -1.74 2.00
N ASN A 59 10.51 -1.27 0.80
CA ASN A 59 10.92 -2.14 -0.32
C ASN A 59 9.89 -3.26 -0.59
N GLY A 60 8.60 -2.91 -0.48
CA GLY A 60 7.48 -3.81 -0.61
C GLY A 60 6.97 -3.94 -2.05
N VAL A 61 5.98 -4.84 -2.20
CA VAL A 61 5.18 -4.99 -3.41
C VAL A 61 3.76 -4.51 -3.11
N VAL A 62 3.18 -3.74 -4.03
CA VAL A 62 1.76 -3.38 -3.96
C VAL A 62 0.94 -4.52 -4.54
N VAL A 63 -0.09 -4.96 -3.82
CA VAL A 63 -1.07 -5.93 -4.33
C VAL A 63 -2.35 -5.19 -4.65
N SER A 64 -2.78 -5.21 -5.92
CA SER A 64 -3.99 -4.53 -6.38
C SER A 64 -4.71 -5.35 -7.46
N GLU A 65 -6.04 -5.37 -7.39
CA GLU A 65 -6.91 -5.98 -8.41
C GLU A 65 -7.31 -4.98 -9.51
N GLU A 66 -6.76 -3.77 -9.51
CA GLU A 66 -6.94 -2.83 -10.60
C GLU A 66 -6.14 -3.24 -11.84
N THR A 67 -6.73 -3.03 -13.02
CA THR A 67 -5.99 -3.15 -14.28
C THR A 67 -5.29 -1.84 -14.61
N ARG A 68 -4.07 -1.88 -15.16
CA ARG A 68 -3.40 -0.71 -15.76
C ARG A 68 -4.34 0.04 -16.69
N SER A 69 -4.41 1.36 -16.57
CA SER A 69 -5.17 2.19 -17.49
C SER A 69 -4.34 2.60 -18.72
N GLY A 70 -3.01 2.59 -18.60
CA GLY A 70 -2.09 3.12 -19.61
C GLY A 70 -2.17 4.65 -19.77
N ASN A 71 -2.86 5.33 -18.86
CA ASN A 71 -3.11 6.77 -18.94
C ASN A 71 -2.80 7.47 -17.61
N LEU A 72 -1.64 8.14 -17.56
CA LEU A 72 -1.19 8.89 -16.38
C LEU A 72 -1.97 10.17 -16.08
N SER A 73 -2.88 10.62 -16.96
CA SER A 73 -3.83 11.71 -16.67
C SER A 73 -5.09 11.25 -15.92
N LYS A 74 -5.31 9.93 -15.87
CA LYS A 74 -6.36 9.28 -15.08
C LYS A 74 -5.81 7.99 -14.47
N PRO A 75 -4.70 8.06 -13.74
CA PRO A 75 -3.95 6.87 -13.37
C PRO A 75 -4.73 6.00 -12.38
N ARG A 76 -4.42 4.71 -12.40
CA ARG A 76 -4.75 3.73 -11.36
C ARG A 76 -3.49 3.37 -10.59
N ILE A 77 -3.62 2.64 -9.49
CA ILE A 77 -2.46 2.24 -8.67
C ILE A 77 -1.33 1.62 -9.51
N PRO A 78 -1.59 0.65 -10.43
CA PRO A 78 -0.51 0.04 -11.20
C PRO A 78 0.22 1.01 -12.12
N ASP A 79 -0.46 2.01 -12.70
CA ASP A 79 0.16 2.98 -13.61
C ASP A 79 1.18 3.85 -12.86
N VAL A 80 0.84 4.24 -11.62
CA VAL A 80 1.75 5.02 -10.76
C VAL A 80 2.89 4.14 -10.25
N CYS A 81 2.62 2.90 -9.85
CA CYS A 81 3.66 1.95 -9.46
C CYS A 81 4.68 1.74 -10.58
N ASP A 82 4.23 1.52 -11.83
CA ASP A 82 5.11 1.35 -12.99
C ASP A 82 5.98 2.60 -13.22
N SER A 83 5.38 3.80 -13.14
CA SER A 83 6.09 5.08 -13.31
C SER A 83 7.17 5.32 -12.24
N LEU A 84 7.01 4.74 -11.05
CA LEU A 84 7.92 4.92 -9.92
C LEU A 84 8.86 3.72 -9.71
N GLY A 85 8.75 2.68 -10.53
CA GLY A 85 9.53 1.44 -10.38
C GLY A 85 9.15 0.63 -9.13
N VAL A 86 7.94 0.80 -8.60
CA VAL A 86 7.43 0.05 -7.46
C VAL A 86 6.84 -1.27 -7.96
N PRO A 87 7.25 -2.44 -7.43
CA PRO A 87 6.66 -3.71 -7.82
C PRO A 87 5.15 -3.74 -7.54
N VAL A 88 4.37 -4.23 -8.50
CA VAL A 88 2.92 -4.38 -8.35
C VAL A 88 2.45 -5.72 -8.94
N LEU A 89 1.61 -6.44 -8.19
CA LEU A 89 1.03 -7.73 -8.56
C LEU A 89 -0.48 -7.74 -8.28
N ASN A 90 -1.22 -8.65 -8.91
CA ASN A 90 -2.56 -9.03 -8.46
C ASN A 90 -2.46 -10.07 -7.34
N LEU A 91 -3.59 -10.43 -6.73
CA LEU A 91 -3.62 -11.38 -5.62
C LEU A 91 -3.04 -12.74 -6.01
N MET A 92 -3.39 -13.26 -7.19
CA MET A 92 -2.89 -14.56 -7.66
C MET A 92 -1.37 -14.54 -7.85
N GLY A 93 -0.83 -13.53 -8.52
CA GLY A 93 0.60 -13.35 -8.69
C GLY A 93 1.33 -13.18 -7.35
N PHE A 94 0.70 -12.52 -6.38
CA PHE A 94 1.25 -12.45 -5.02
C PHE A 94 1.30 -13.84 -4.37
N ILE A 95 0.19 -14.60 -4.37
CA ILE A 95 0.13 -15.96 -3.80
C ILE A 95 1.20 -16.87 -4.43
N GLU A 96 1.34 -16.85 -5.75
CA GLU A 96 2.36 -17.60 -6.47
C GLU A 96 3.79 -17.17 -6.07
N SER A 97 4.04 -15.87 -5.94
CA SER A 97 5.33 -15.34 -5.51
C SER A 97 5.73 -15.80 -4.11
N GLN A 98 4.73 -16.03 -3.24
CA GLN A 98 4.95 -16.50 -1.87
C GLN A 98 5.05 -18.03 -1.76
N ARG A 99 4.82 -18.76 -2.87
CA ARG A 99 4.82 -20.24 -2.92
C ARG A 99 3.90 -20.88 -1.87
N TRP A 100 2.73 -20.30 -1.66
CA TRP A 100 1.76 -20.88 -0.73
C TRP A 100 1.26 -22.23 -1.24
N THR A 101 1.23 -23.21 -0.33
CA THR A 101 0.64 -24.53 -0.55
C THR A 101 -0.64 -24.62 0.27
N PHE A 102 -1.72 -25.08 -0.36
CA PHE A 102 -3.03 -25.24 0.25
C PHE A 102 -3.37 -26.72 0.44
#